data_AF-A0A1I4IBH5-F1
#
_entry.id   AF-A0A1I4IBH5-F1
#
_cell.length_a   1.000
_cell.length_b   1.000
_cell.length_c   1.000
_cell.angle_alpha   90.00
_cell.angle_beta   90.00
_cell.angle_gamma   90.00
#
_symmetry.space_group_name_H-M   'P 1'
#
loop_
_entity.id
_entity.type
_entity.pdbx_description
1 polymer ?
#
loop_
_entity_poly.entity_id
_entity_poly.type
_entity_poly.pdbx_seq_one_letter_code
_entity_poly.pdbx_strand_id
1 'polypeptide(L)'
;MRINSAIADTNKAASQKDNVTKKKPLSLVSNIETSSSTYEDAAKVEMSEGTKNKTSLPAKTLENIQNGVSLLQAADQDLDKIRSMLERGKELAAQAATSQDAAEKERLQNEINNINHEIDNYKTTYSSDPNNEEIMTALKSDWLEVAEDVIQERYGLVGDGAELQIVLDEDSVPYLAAIMYNYDKDGKAINQTMHIAVKSALPAALPNGGRDPGQYDDRVVTHEMVHVLMGRTMNFQAMPNWFKEGTAEFIHGPNERVALDLKRSGGGMKGATALQDALGDGTNSSWENTSLHYSAASMAVRYLHTKIKEDGYSGGIKDLMTDLKSNPTESLDQALNHVSRYSNVKAFVNDYVKNGNGAAFIHNLDAAGEFRASLAGGDTGAIGGSTVDGGPVQTAESVIPDINHPTETPLENFRVIWPTRREDPIPYQANKAATIQSSTGNYTPLKVDSHVLGTDQIDLVNHSDTASALFDKAISYITDKQAQLGEIKNNLSNQESIVVENANSSAITDSNRAEKEVEQVKASLEGTNANNASKIARLQPERVLQLLKTS
;
A
#
# COMPACT_ATOMS: atom_id res chain seq x y z
N MET A 1 -54.54 4.44 54.60
CA MET A 1 -53.18 4.03 55.00
C MET A 1 -52.72 2.91 54.07
N ARG A 2 -51.72 3.20 53.22
CA ARG A 2 -50.78 2.31 52.47
C ARG A 2 -51.27 1.31 51.41
N ILE A 3 -50.39 1.19 50.40
CA ILE A 3 -50.45 0.66 49.02
C ILE A 3 -50.02 -0.84 48.94
N ASN A 4 -50.40 -1.51 47.83
CA ASN A 4 -49.67 -2.53 47.00
C ASN A 4 -50.39 -3.90 46.90
N SER A 5 -50.47 -4.63 45.78
CA SER A 5 -50.18 -4.46 44.35
C SER A 5 -50.54 -5.79 43.63
N ALA A 6 -50.97 -5.73 42.36
CA ALA A 6 -50.96 -6.78 41.32
C ALA A 6 -51.85 -8.03 41.47
N ILE A 7 -53.03 -7.96 40.85
CA ILE A 7 -53.90 -9.08 40.47
C ILE A 7 -53.90 -9.14 38.92
N ALA A 8 -53.85 -10.36 38.37
CA ALA A 8 -54.10 -10.79 36.98
C ALA A 8 -52.97 -10.56 35.94
N ASP A 9 -52.25 -11.64 35.58
CA ASP A 9 -51.95 -12.09 34.19
C ASP A 9 -50.70 -12.98 34.04
N THR A 10 -50.67 -14.19 34.63
CA THR A 10 -49.59 -15.18 34.37
C THR A 10 -50.05 -16.63 34.14
N ASN A 11 -51.32 -16.88 33.80
CA ASN A 11 -51.82 -18.24 33.48
C ASN A 11 -52.42 -18.39 32.07
N LYS A 12 -51.85 -17.72 31.06
CA LYS A 12 -52.34 -17.80 29.66
C LYS A 12 -51.25 -17.97 28.59
N ALA A 13 -50.22 -18.79 28.86
CA ALA A 13 -49.14 -19.05 27.90
C ALA A 13 -48.61 -20.51 27.86
N ALA A 14 -49.42 -21.51 28.25
CA ALA A 14 -48.97 -22.91 28.30
C ALA A 14 -49.86 -23.93 27.54
N SER A 15 -50.76 -23.51 26.65
CA SER A 15 -51.68 -24.45 25.97
C SER A 15 -52.05 -24.11 24.52
N GLN A 16 -51.11 -23.59 23.72
CA GLN A 16 -51.27 -23.45 22.26
C GLN A 16 -49.91 -23.56 21.54
N LYS A 17 -49.38 -24.77 21.36
CA LYS A 17 -48.32 -25.07 20.37
C LYS A 17 -48.35 -26.52 19.86
N ASP A 18 -49.53 -27.11 19.71
CA ASP A 18 -49.72 -28.38 19.01
C ASP A 18 -50.73 -28.25 17.86
N ASN A 19 -50.37 -28.85 16.72
CA ASN A 19 -51.03 -28.90 15.41
C ASN A 19 -50.87 -27.68 14.48
N VAL A 20 -49.95 -27.76 13.50
CA VAL A 20 -50.24 -28.31 12.15
C VAL A 20 -48.91 -28.64 11.46
N THR A 21 -48.57 -29.92 11.40
CA THR A 21 -47.73 -30.49 10.34
C THR A 21 -48.64 -30.85 9.16
N LYS A 22 -48.14 -30.68 7.92
CA LYS A 22 -48.62 -31.19 6.61
C LYS A 22 -49.38 -30.20 5.71
N LYS A 23 -48.67 -29.64 4.71
CA LYS A 23 -48.72 -30.07 3.29
C LYS A 23 -47.73 -29.26 2.42
N LYS A 24 -46.74 -29.94 1.83
CA LYS A 24 -45.92 -29.49 0.67
C LYS A 24 -46.67 -29.79 -0.65
N PRO A 25 -46.44 -29.02 -1.71
CA PRO A 25 -45.92 -29.58 -2.98
C PRO A 25 -44.84 -28.64 -3.62
N LEU A 26 -43.61 -29.08 -3.89
CA LEU A 26 -43.05 -29.86 -5.04
C LEU A 26 -42.36 -28.98 -6.10
N SER A 27 -41.02 -28.87 -6.02
CA SER A 27 -40.01 -28.92 -7.12
C SER A 27 -38.63 -28.52 -6.54
N LEU A 28 -37.82 -29.45 -6.03
CA LEU A 28 -36.68 -30.08 -6.74
C LEU A 28 -35.64 -29.06 -7.26
N VAL A 29 -34.64 -28.69 -6.43
CA VAL A 29 -33.19 -28.95 -6.61
C VAL A 29 -32.50 -28.75 -5.24
N SER A 30 -31.64 -29.69 -4.88
CA SER A 30 -30.93 -29.86 -3.62
C SER A 30 -29.62 -29.07 -3.56
N ASN A 31 -29.45 -28.26 -2.51
CA ASN A 31 -28.26 -28.22 -1.63
C ASN A 31 -28.31 -26.95 -0.76
N ILE A 32 -29.06 -27.01 0.35
CA ILE A 32 -28.84 -26.12 1.49
C ILE A 32 -28.86 -27.06 2.70
N GLU A 33 -27.68 -27.33 3.25
CA GLU A 33 -27.53 -28.08 4.50
C GLU A 33 -28.18 -27.29 5.63
N THR A 34 -29.13 -27.92 6.29
CA THR A 34 -29.78 -27.41 7.48
C THR A 34 -28.83 -27.54 8.67
N SER A 35 -28.39 -26.39 9.15
CA SER A 35 -27.68 -26.14 10.40
C SER A 35 -28.35 -26.77 11.62
N SER A 36 -27.62 -27.63 12.32
CA SER A 36 -27.83 -27.94 13.74
C SER A 36 -26.55 -27.60 14.50
N SER A 37 -26.61 -26.60 15.38
CA SER A 37 -25.48 -26.07 16.15
C SER A 37 -24.84 -27.11 17.09
N THR A 38 -23.66 -27.62 16.74
CA THR A 38 -22.77 -28.38 17.65
C THR A 38 -21.32 -27.92 17.48
N TYR A 39 -20.47 -28.18 18.50
CA TYR A 39 -19.02 -27.90 18.49
C TYR A 39 -18.27 -28.47 17.27
N GLU A 40 -18.85 -29.46 16.58
CA GLU A 40 -18.30 -30.03 15.35
C GLU A 40 -18.27 -29.02 14.19
N ASP A 41 -19.23 -28.09 14.11
CA ASP A 41 -19.24 -27.03 13.08
C ASP A 41 -18.18 -25.96 13.37
N ALA A 42 -17.95 -25.62 14.64
CA ALA A 42 -16.90 -24.67 15.03
C ALA A 42 -15.50 -25.23 14.72
N ALA A 43 -15.26 -26.51 15.00
CA ALA A 43 -14.00 -27.17 14.66
C ALA A 43 -13.83 -27.34 13.14
N LYS A 44 -14.89 -27.63 12.37
CA LYS A 44 -14.81 -27.67 10.90
C LYS A 44 -14.55 -26.30 10.28
N VAL A 45 -15.13 -25.22 10.82
CA VAL A 45 -14.91 -23.85 10.34
C VAL A 45 -13.48 -23.39 10.62
N GLU A 46 -12.98 -23.59 11.85
CA GLU A 46 -11.62 -23.22 12.28
C GLU A 46 -10.54 -24.06 11.55
N MET A 47 -10.82 -25.35 11.30
CA MET A 47 -9.99 -26.18 10.42
C MET A 47 -10.08 -25.75 8.96
N SER A 48 -11.26 -25.36 8.45
CA SER A 48 -11.38 -24.87 7.07
C SER A 48 -10.61 -23.58 6.86
N GLU A 49 -10.57 -22.68 7.85
CA GLU A 49 -9.78 -21.45 7.80
C GLU A 49 -8.28 -21.74 7.93
N GLY A 50 -7.88 -22.67 8.80
CA GLY A 50 -6.50 -23.14 8.92
C GLY A 50 -5.98 -23.84 7.66
N THR A 51 -6.81 -24.66 7.00
CA THR A 51 -6.51 -25.30 5.73
C THR A 51 -6.53 -24.28 4.58
N LYS A 52 -7.51 -23.36 4.52
CA LYS A 52 -7.54 -22.26 3.55
C LYS A 52 -6.28 -21.38 3.63
N ASN A 53 -5.85 -21.02 4.84
CA ASN A 53 -4.62 -20.24 5.06
C ASN A 53 -3.35 -20.99 4.68
N LYS A 54 -3.32 -22.33 4.82
CA LYS A 54 -2.19 -23.15 4.39
C LYS A 54 -2.19 -23.49 2.91
N THR A 55 -3.34 -23.52 2.24
CA THR A 55 -3.46 -23.69 0.78
C THR A 55 -3.25 -22.40 0.01
N SER A 56 -3.53 -21.23 0.61
CA SER A 56 -3.30 -19.92 -0.01
C SER A 56 -1.83 -19.52 -0.06
N LEU A 57 -1.02 -19.96 0.91
CA LEU A 57 0.43 -19.73 0.98
C LEU A 57 1.21 -20.34 -0.24
N PRO A 58 0.99 -21.63 -0.61
CA PRO A 58 1.53 -22.20 -1.85
C PRO A 58 0.97 -21.56 -3.12
N ALA A 59 -0.31 -21.17 -3.14
CA ALA A 59 -0.93 -20.55 -4.31
C ALA A 59 -0.30 -19.18 -4.64
N LYS A 60 -0.11 -18.31 -3.63
CA LYS A 60 0.56 -17.02 -3.81
C LYS A 60 2.05 -17.17 -4.16
N THR A 61 2.70 -18.20 -3.62
CA THR A 61 4.10 -18.54 -3.98
C THR A 61 4.21 -19.02 -5.43
N LEU A 62 3.26 -19.85 -5.88
CA LEU A 62 3.17 -20.36 -7.25
C LEU A 62 2.92 -19.21 -8.24
N GLU A 63 2.00 -18.31 -7.92
CA GLU A 63 1.73 -17.10 -8.69
C GLU A 63 2.98 -16.21 -8.82
N ASN A 64 3.70 -15.99 -7.72
CA ASN A 64 4.97 -15.24 -7.75
C ASN A 64 6.04 -15.90 -8.62
N ILE A 65 6.15 -17.24 -8.60
CA ILE A 65 7.08 -17.97 -9.47
C ILE A 65 6.67 -17.84 -10.94
N GLN A 66 5.38 -17.95 -11.26
CA GLN A 66 4.85 -17.82 -12.62
C GLN A 66 5.01 -16.41 -13.19
N ASN A 67 4.84 -15.39 -12.36
CA ASN A 67 5.11 -13.99 -12.71
C ASN A 67 6.61 -13.79 -12.96
N GLY A 68 7.48 -14.31 -12.09
CA GLY A 68 8.94 -14.27 -12.28
C GLY A 68 9.39 -14.95 -13.58
N VAL A 69 8.80 -16.09 -13.94
CA VAL A 69 9.06 -16.78 -15.22
C VAL A 69 8.59 -15.95 -16.42
N SER A 70 7.44 -15.30 -16.33
CA SER A 70 6.89 -14.45 -17.41
C SER A 70 7.76 -13.21 -17.65
N LEU A 71 8.29 -12.61 -16.57
CA LEU A 71 9.22 -11.48 -16.65
C LEU A 71 10.57 -11.89 -17.27
N LEU A 72 11.11 -13.04 -16.90
CA LEU A 72 12.33 -13.58 -17.52
C LEU A 72 12.14 -13.88 -19.01
N GLN A 73 10.93 -14.25 -19.43
CA GLN A 73 10.59 -14.45 -20.84
C GLN A 73 10.51 -13.12 -21.61
N ALA A 74 9.90 -12.10 -21.03
CA ALA A 74 9.91 -10.75 -21.62
C ALA A 74 11.34 -10.21 -21.74
N ALA A 75 12.16 -10.44 -20.70
CA ALA A 75 13.56 -10.05 -20.71
C ALA A 75 14.38 -10.75 -21.80
N ASP A 76 14.18 -12.05 -21.97
CA ASP A 76 14.82 -12.83 -23.03
C ASP A 76 14.36 -12.36 -24.43
N GLN A 77 13.09 -12.00 -24.61
CA GLN A 77 12.57 -11.44 -25.86
C GLN A 77 13.19 -10.08 -26.21
N ASP A 78 13.41 -9.21 -25.23
CA ASP A 78 14.05 -7.92 -25.46
C ASP A 78 15.56 -8.07 -25.72
N LEU A 79 16.24 -9.02 -25.04
CA LEU A 79 17.62 -9.37 -25.37
C LEU A 79 17.75 -9.95 -26.79
N ASP A 80 16.77 -10.74 -27.25
CA ASP A 80 16.70 -11.21 -28.64
C ASP A 80 16.56 -10.05 -29.65
N LYS A 81 15.78 -9.01 -29.32
CA LYS A 81 15.69 -7.80 -30.16
C LYS A 81 17.02 -7.05 -30.17
N ILE A 82 17.67 -6.88 -29.02
CA ILE A 82 19.00 -6.24 -28.93
C ILE A 82 20.03 -7.04 -29.72
N ARG A 83 20.05 -8.37 -29.61
CA ARG A 83 20.93 -9.24 -30.40
C ARG A 83 20.71 -9.03 -31.90
N SER A 84 19.45 -8.95 -32.34
CA SER A 84 19.10 -8.70 -33.75
C SER A 84 19.60 -7.33 -34.24
N MET A 85 19.52 -6.30 -33.40
CA MET A 85 20.07 -4.97 -33.70
C MET A 85 21.60 -4.97 -33.78
N LEU A 86 22.28 -5.73 -32.91
CA LEU A 86 23.73 -5.88 -32.94
C LEU A 86 24.21 -6.69 -34.16
N GLU A 87 23.46 -7.72 -34.56
CA GLU A 87 23.70 -8.46 -35.81
C GLU A 87 23.57 -7.52 -37.01
N ARG A 88 22.57 -6.64 -37.02
CA ARG A 88 22.44 -5.58 -38.04
C ARG A 88 23.62 -4.62 -38.02
N GLY A 89 24.05 -4.16 -36.84
CA GLY A 89 25.24 -3.31 -36.69
C GLY A 89 26.51 -3.96 -37.25
N LYS A 90 26.68 -5.27 -37.02
CA LYS A 90 27.79 -6.06 -37.57
C LYS A 90 27.77 -6.11 -39.10
N GLU A 91 26.60 -6.24 -39.72
CA GLU A 91 26.48 -6.19 -41.19
C GLU A 91 26.91 -4.83 -41.74
N LEU A 92 26.52 -3.73 -41.08
CA LEU A 92 26.89 -2.37 -41.45
C LEU A 92 28.40 -2.14 -41.31
N ALA A 93 29.01 -2.66 -40.24
CA ALA A 93 30.45 -2.62 -40.04
C ALA A 93 31.21 -3.37 -41.14
N ALA A 94 30.73 -4.56 -41.54
CA ALA A 94 31.34 -5.32 -42.64
C ALA A 94 31.22 -4.58 -43.99
N GLN A 95 30.09 -3.91 -44.26
CA GLN A 95 29.92 -3.07 -45.45
C GLN A 95 30.91 -1.91 -45.45
N ALA A 96 31.01 -1.17 -44.34
CA ALA A 96 31.92 -0.04 -44.19
C ALA A 96 33.40 -0.44 -44.35
N ALA A 97 33.79 -1.63 -43.89
CA ALA A 97 35.15 -2.13 -44.04
C ALA A 97 35.56 -2.36 -45.51
N THR A 98 34.60 -2.62 -46.40
CA THR A 98 34.85 -2.81 -47.84
C THR A 98 34.74 -1.52 -48.66
N SER A 99 34.09 -0.48 -48.12
CA SER A 99 33.89 0.79 -48.81
C SER A 99 35.14 1.67 -48.79
N GLN A 100 35.39 2.37 -49.90
CA GLN A 100 36.40 3.42 -50.02
C GLN A 100 35.76 4.83 -50.06
N ASP A 101 34.43 4.93 -50.05
CA ASP A 101 33.70 6.19 -50.09
C ASP A 101 33.42 6.71 -48.66
N ALA A 102 33.98 7.86 -48.32
CA ALA A 102 33.78 8.49 -47.03
C ALA A 102 32.30 8.86 -46.78
N ALA A 103 31.56 9.25 -47.82
CA ALA A 103 30.14 9.61 -47.68
C ALA A 103 29.23 8.38 -47.50
N GLU A 104 29.66 7.20 -47.98
CA GLU A 104 29.00 5.93 -47.68
C GLU A 104 29.26 5.53 -46.22
N LYS A 105 30.50 5.61 -45.75
CA LYS A 105 30.86 5.32 -44.36
C LYS A 105 30.13 6.20 -43.35
N GLU A 106 29.96 7.49 -43.64
CA GLU A 106 29.20 8.42 -42.79
C GLU A 106 27.71 8.05 -42.72
N ARG A 107 27.11 7.60 -43.83
CA ARG A 107 25.72 7.11 -43.83
C ARG A 107 25.55 5.85 -42.99
N LEU A 108 26.48 4.90 -43.09
CA LEU A 108 26.48 3.68 -42.28
C LEU A 108 26.71 3.99 -40.79
N GLN A 109 27.55 4.97 -40.46
CA GLN A 109 27.75 5.43 -39.09
C GLN A 109 26.45 5.99 -38.49
N ASN A 110 25.68 6.77 -39.26
CA ASN A 110 24.40 7.28 -38.79
C ASN A 110 23.39 6.16 -38.51
N GLU A 111 23.41 5.07 -39.28
CA GLU A 111 22.57 3.90 -39.02
C GLU A 111 23.00 3.17 -37.73
N ILE A 112 24.31 3.07 -37.45
CA ILE A 112 24.81 2.56 -36.15
C ILE A 112 24.39 3.48 -34.99
N ASN A 113 24.44 4.81 -35.15
CA ASN A 113 24.01 5.74 -34.12
C ASN A 113 22.52 5.59 -33.81
N ASN A 114 21.68 5.34 -34.83
CA ASN A 114 20.26 5.03 -34.64
C ASN A 114 20.06 3.70 -33.91
N ILE A 115 20.83 2.66 -34.28
CA ILE A 115 20.81 1.37 -33.57
C ILE A 115 21.20 1.54 -32.10
N ASN A 116 22.25 2.32 -31.80
CA ASN A 116 22.66 2.61 -30.44
C ASN A 116 21.56 3.36 -29.67
N HIS A 117 20.91 4.34 -30.30
CA HIS A 117 19.77 5.03 -29.71
C HIS A 117 18.59 4.08 -29.45
N GLU A 118 18.30 3.14 -30.36
CA GLU A 118 17.29 2.12 -30.14
C GLU A 118 17.67 1.17 -28.99
N ILE A 119 18.90 0.68 -28.93
CA ILE A 119 19.43 -0.12 -27.81
C ILE A 119 19.32 0.64 -26.48
N ASP A 120 19.68 1.92 -26.46
CA ASP A 120 19.60 2.76 -25.26
C ASP A 120 18.16 3.07 -24.83
N ASN A 121 17.20 3.01 -25.77
CA ASN A 121 15.77 3.06 -25.44
C ASN A 121 15.25 1.74 -24.86
N TYR A 122 15.89 0.60 -25.14
CA TYR A 122 15.70 -0.64 -24.39
C TYR A 122 16.50 -0.62 -23.08
N LYS A 123 16.43 0.47 -22.29
CA LYS A 123 17.10 0.67 -20.99
C LYS A 123 16.59 -0.35 -19.95
N THR A 124 16.86 -1.62 -20.17
CA THR A 124 16.32 -2.72 -19.39
C THR A 124 17.28 -3.07 -18.30
N THR A 125 17.21 -2.30 -17.21
CA THR A 125 17.81 -2.76 -15.97
C THR A 125 16.74 -3.63 -15.30
N TYR A 126 16.78 -4.95 -15.52
CA TYR A 126 15.73 -5.88 -15.05
C TYR A 126 15.84 -6.12 -13.56
N SER A 127 15.02 -5.55 -12.68
CA SER A 127 15.04 -5.97 -11.28
C SER A 127 14.42 -7.34 -11.10
N SER A 128 15.26 -8.35 -10.96
CA SER A 128 14.84 -9.70 -10.56
C SER A 128 14.49 -9.80 -9.07
N ASP A 129 14.17 -8.69 -8.40
CA ASP A 129 13.66 -8.73 -7.03
C ASP A 129 12.12 -8.73 -7.08
N PRO A 130 11.46 -9.87 -6.81
CA PRO A 130 10.00 -9.96 -6.83
C PRO A 130 9.32 -8.99 -5.84
N ASN A 131 10.04 -8.53 -4.81
CA ASN A 131 9.55 -7.56 -3.85
C ASN A 131 9.35 -6.17 -4.48
N ASN A 132 10.24 -5.77 -5.39
CA ASN A 132 10.13 -4.49 -6.06
C ASN A 132 8.97 -4.49 -7.05
N GLU A 133 8.72 -5.61 -7.72
CA GLU A 133 7.58 -5.76 -8.62
C GLU A 133 6.23 -5.73 -7.89
N GLU A 134 6.14 -6.26 -6.66
CA GLU A 134 4.91 -6.15 -5.85
C GLU A 134 4.59 -4.68 -5.54
N ILE A 135 5.59 -3.93 -5.07
CA ILE A 135 5.45 -2.49 -4.79
C ILE A 135 5.14 -1.71 -6.07
N MET A 136 5.85 -1.99 -7.16
CA MET A 136 5.62 -1.31 -8.44
C MET A 136 4.23 -1.61 -9.01
N THR A 137 3.73 -2.83 -8.84
CA THR A 137 2.36 -3.20 -9.23
C THR A 137 1.34 -2.41 -8.40
N ALA A 138 1.57 -2.28 -7.09
CA ALA A 138 0.70 -1.54 -6.19
C ALA A 138 0.69 -0.02 -6.46
N LEU A 139 1.85 0.57 -6.78
CA LEU A 139 1.92 1.97 -7.19
C LEU A 139 1.27 2.22 -8.56
N LYS A 140 1.38 1.27 -9.49
CA LYS A 140 0.77 1.32 -10.82
C LYS A 140 -0.74 1.09 -10.80
N SER A 141 -1.26 0.47 -9.74
CA SER A 141 -2.69 0.31 -9.54
C SER A 141 -3.30 1.59 -8.94
N ASP A 142 -4.21 1.40 -8.00
CA ASP A 142 -4.96 2.42 -7.29
C ASP A 142 -4.10 3.45 -6.55
N TRP A 143 -2.93 3.10 -6.00
CA TRP A 143 -2.31 3.97 -4.98
C TRP A 143 -1.94 5.36 -5.49
N LEU A 144 -1.42 5.48 -6.70
CA LEU A 144 -1.07 6.79 -7.27
C LEU A 144 -2.27 7.46 -7.95
N GLU A 145 -3.02 6.72 -8.78
CA GLU A 145 -4.18 7.25 -9.52
C GLU A 145 -5.23 7.81 -8.55
N VAL A 146 -5.60 7.02 -7.55
CA VAL A 146 -6.64 7.39 -6.59
C VAL A 146 -6.16 8.49 -5.65
N ALA A 147 -4.87 8.51 -5.29
CA ALA A 147 -4.32 9.61 -4.50
C ALA A 147 -4.47 10.95 -5.23
N GLU A 148 -4.15 11.01 -6.54
CA GLU A 148 -4.33 12.22 -7.34
C GLU A 148 -5.81 12.64 -7.41
N ASP A 149 -6.72 11.69 -7.66
CA ASP A 149 -8.16 11.94 -7.71
C ASP A 149 -8.71 12.47 -6.39
N VAL A 150 -8.37 11.83 -5.27
CA VAL A 150 -8.81 12.21 -3.92
C VAL A 150 -8.32 13.62 -3.58
N ILE A 151 -7.07 13.97 -3.92
CA ILE A 151 -6.52 15.29 -3.65
C ILE A 151 -7.15 16.35 -4.56
N GLN A 152 -7.41 16.03 -5.83
CA GLN A 152 -8.14 16.91 -6.73
C GLN A 152 -9.57 17.16 -6.22
N GLU A 153 -10.28 16.12 -5.80
CA GLU A 153 -11.63 16.23 -5.28
C GLU A 153 -11.68 17.06 -3.99
N ARG A 154 -10.82 16.75 -3.02
CA ARG A 154 -10.92 17.29 -1.66
C ARG A 154 -10.16 18.61 -1.47
N TYR A 155 -9.05 18.83 -2.17
CA TYR A 155 -8.25 20.05 -2.08
C TYR A 155 -8.26 20.91 -3.35
N GLY A 156 -8.77 20.41 -4.49
CA GLY A 156 -8.78 21.18 -5.74
C GLY A 156 -7.39 21.37 -6.38
N LEU A 157 -6.39 20.63 -5.90
CA LEU A 157 -5.04 20.68 -6.42
C LEU A 157 -4.90 19.73 -7.61
N VAL A 158 -4.21 20.21 -8.64
CA VAL A 158 -3.99 19.48 -9.90
C VAL A 158 -2.54 19.73 -10.30
N GLY A 159 -1.84 18.70 -10.74
CA GLY A 159 -0.46 18.80 -11.22
C GLY A 159 -0.32 19.67 -12.47
N ASP A 160 0.91 20.00 -12.83
CA ASP A 160 1.24 20.83 -13.99
C ASP A 160 2.02 20.08 -15.09
N GLY A 161 1.97 18.75 -15.09
CA GLY A 161 2.68 17.87 -16.03
C GLY A 161 4.16 17.65 -15.71
N ALA A 162 4.61 18.06 -14.52
CA ALA A 162 5.98 17.86 -14.05
C ALA A 162 6.33 16.37 -13.86
N GLU A 163 7.62 16.09 -13.78
CA GLU A 163 8.11 14.75 -13.47
C GLU A 163 7.98 14.44 -11.98
N LEU A 164 7.51 13.23 -11.68
CA LEU A 164 7.62 12.60 -10.37
C LEU A 164 8.44 11.32 -10.53
N GLN A 165 9.64 11.29 -9.95
CA GLN A 165 10.49 10.11 -10.01
C GLN A 165 10.20 9.18 -8.82
N ILE A 166 9.99 7.90 -9.08
CA ILE A 166 9.85 6.89 -8.03
C ILE A 166 11.23 6.28 -7.74
N VAL A 167 11.55 6.13 -6.45
CA VAL A 167 12.80 5.54 -5.95
C VAL A 167 12.47 4.45 -4.94
N LEU A 168 13.05 3.27 -5.10
CA LEU A 168 12.90 2.16 -4.16
C LEU A 168 14.13 2.09 -3.25
N ASP A 169 13.93 2.33 -1.97
CA ASP A 169 14.97 2.25 -0.94
C ASP A 169 15.07 0.84 -0.37
N GLU A 170 16.09 0.12 -0.81
CA GLU A 170 16.38 -1.26 -0.39
C GLU A 170 16.96 -1.35 1.04
N ASP A 171 17.61 -0.27 1.47
CA ASP A 171 18.18 -0.15 2.79
C ASP A 171 17.11 0.17 3.84
N SER A 172 17.40 -0.14 5.11
CA SER A 172 16.44 0.16 6.18
C SER A 172 16.40 1.68 6.42
N VAL A 173 15.25 2.28 6.18
CA VAL A 173 14.97 3.70 6.40
C VAL A 173 13.80 3.87 7.40
N PRO A 174 13.69 5.01 8.11
CA PRO A 174 12.71 5.19 9.18
C PRO A 174 11.31 5.61 8.70
N TYR A 175 11.02 5.46 7.40
CA TYR A 175 9.74 5.79 6.78
C TYR A 175 9.23 4.63 5.92
N LEU A 176 7.95 4.69 5.55
CA LEU A 176 7.38 3.82 4.52
C LEU A 176 7.48 4.49 3.16
N ALA A 177 7.06 5.76 3.07
CA ALA A 177 7.29 6.61 1.92
C ALA A 177 7.78 8.00 2.37
N ALA A 178 8.44 8.72 1.48
CA ALA A 178 8.86 10.11 1.68
C ALA A 178 9.04 10.84 0.35
N ILE A 179 8.76 12.15 0.29
CA ILE A 179 9.13 12.98 -0.86
C ILE A 179 10.42 13.77 -0.60
N MET A 180 11.36 13.74 -1.56
CA MET A 180 12.49 14.67 -1.64
C MET A 180 12.32 15.63 -2.81
N TYR A 181 12.85 16.86 -2.70
CA TYR A 181 12.69 17.90 -3.73
C TYR A 181 13.70 19.04 -3.54
N ASN A 182 13.83 19.89 -4.57
CA ASN A 182 14.44 21.21 -4.47
C ASN A 182 13.38 22.31 -4.59
N TYR A 183 13.74 23.56 -4.28
CA TYR A 183 12.86 24.71 -4.50
C TYR A 183 13.33 25.53 -5.71
N ASP A 184 12.39 26.02 -6.50
CA ASP A 184 12.65 27.08 -7.47
C ASP A 184 12.67 28.48 -6.80
N LYS A 185 12.83 29.53 -7.61
CA LYS A 185 12.88 30.92 -7.14
C LYS A 185 11.57 31.43 -6.54
N ASP A 186 10.44 30.81 -6.88
CA ASP A 186 9.10 31.20 -6.43
C ASP A 186 8.65 30.34 -5.24
N GLY A 187 9.50 29.40 -4.80
CA GLY A 187 9.28 28.53 -3.66
C GLY A 187 8.46 27.27 -3.97
N LYS A 188 8.23 26.96 -5.26
CA LYS A 188 7.63 25.67 -5.67
C LYS A 188 8.65 24.55 -5.53
N ALA A 189 8.17 23.36 -5.20
CA ALA A 189 8.98 22.14 -5.25
C ALA A 189 9.23 21.72 -6.71
N ILE A 190 10.48 21.43 -7.05
CA ILE A 190 10.94 20.91 -8.34
C ILE A 190 11.80 19.67 -8.11
N ASN A 191 12.02 18.86 -9.15
CA ASN A 191 12.81 17.62 -9.08
C ASN A 191 12.31 16.69 -7.96
N GLN A 192 10.99 16.45 -7.93
CA GLN A 192 10.36 15.66 -6.87
C GLN A 192 10.66 14.17 -7.06
N THR A 193 11.18 13.54 -6.00
CA THR A 193 11.39 12.09 -5.94
C THR A 193 10.53 11.51 -4.81
N MET A 194 9.70 10.50 -5.11
CA MET A 194 8.98 9.71 -4.12
C MET A 194 9.80 8.46 -3.80
N HIS A 195 10.26 8.40 -2.56
CA HIS A 195 11.01 7.30 -2.00
C HIS A 195 10.07 6.32 -1.32
N ILE A 196 10.16 5.04 -1.66
CA ILE A 196 9.40 3.94 -1.05
C ILE A 196 10.38 2.97 -0.40
N ALA A 197 10.24 2.77 0.90
CA ALA A 197 11.06 1.86 1.68
C ALA A 197 10.61 0.42 1.44
N VAL A 198 11.39 -0.34 0.65
CA VAL A 198 11.00 -1.69 0.20
C VAL A 198 10.66 -2.60 1.37
N LYS A 199 11.46 -2.59 2.43
CA LYS A 199 11.22 -3.45 3.61
C LYS A 199 9.98 -3.07 4.42
N SER A 200 9.61 -1.80 4.43
CA SER A 200 8.47 -1.30 5.21
C SER A 200 7.15 -1.50 4.46
N ALA A 201 7.17 -1.31 3.14
CA ALA A 201 6.02 -1.47 2.26
C ALA A 201 5.66 -2.94 1.97
N LEU A 202 6.43 -3.91 2.47
CA LEU A 202 6.16 -5.33 2.24
C LEU A 202 5.43 -6.01 3.42
N PRO A 203 4.45 -6.88 3.11
CA PRO A 203 3.96 -7.21 1.76
C PRO A 203 3.09 -6.07 1.21
N ALA A 204 3.32 -5.60 -0.02
CA ALA A 204 2.55 -4.52 -0.66
C ALA A 204 1.21 -5.05 -1.18
N ALA A 205 0.41 -5.58 -0.26
CA ALA A 205 -0.73 -6.41 -0.58
C ALA A 205 -1.90 -5.57 -1.09
N LEU A 206 -2.29 -5.78 -2.36
CA LEU A 206 -3.48 -5.15 -2.91
C LEU A 206 -4.76 -5.52 -2.12
N PRO A 207 -5.73 -4.59 -2.04
CA PRO A 207 -5.73 -3.31 -2.76
C PRO A 207 -5.01 -2.16 -2.06
N ASN A 208 -4.83 -2.20 -0.73
CA ASN A 208 -4.41 -1.02 0.06
C ASN A 208 -3.04 -1.16 0.77
N GLY A 209 -2.30 -2.23 0.49
CA GLY A 209 -0.96 -2.49 1.05
C GLY A 209 -0.96 -3.30 2.33
N GLY A 210 -2.09 -3.33 3.05
CA GLY A 210 -2.35 -4.22 4.18
C GLY A 210 -1.26 -4.31 5.27
N ARG A 211 -1.50 -3.62 6.41
CA ARG A 211 -1.14 -4.05 7.79
C ARG A 211 -1.86 -3.19 8.84
N ASP A 212 -2.45 -3.85 9.85
CA ASP A 212 -3.10 -3.30 11.07
C ASP A 212 -4.22 -2.24 10.83
N PRO A 213 -5.28 -2.16 11.66
CA PRO A 213 -6.26 -1.09 11.52
C PRO A 213 -5.59 0.27 11.79
N GLY A 214 -5.41 1.09 10.75
CA GLY A 214 -5.06 2.51 10.88
C GLY A 214 -3.87 3.04 10.08
N GLN A 215 -3.05 2.21 9.43
CA GLN A 215 -1.97 2.68 8.54
C GLN A 215 -1.79 1.74 7.33
N TYR A 216 -2.66 1.92 6.34
CA TYR A 216 -2.54 1.28 5.03
C TYR A 216 -1.54 2.05 4.15
N ASP A 217 -0.81 1.34 3.29
CA ASP A 217 0.28 1.93 2.50
C ASP A 217 -0.25 2.94 1.49
N ASP A 218 -1.43 2.70 0.93
CA ASP A 218 -2.14 3.62 0.04
C ASP A 218 -2.44 4.98 0.69
N ARG A 219 -2.78 5.01 1.99
CA ARG A 219 -2.95 6.24 2.79
C ARG A 219 -1.64 6.95 2.97
N VAL A 220 -0.55 6.21 3.19
CA VAL A 220 0.80 6.80 3.31
C VAL A 220 1.26 7.36 1.96
N VAL A 221 1.03 6.66 0.86
CA VAL A 221 1.31 7.18 -0.48
C VAL A 221 0.45 8.41 -0.79
N THR A 222 -0.83 8.41 -0.39
CA THR A 222 -1.70 9.58 -0.53
C THR A 222 -1.21 10.77 0.31
N HIS A 223 -0.73 10.53 1.54
CA HIS A 223 -0.09 11.55 2.38
C HIS A 223 1.09 12.19 1.64
N GLU A 224 1.99 11.38 1.08
CA GLU A 224 3.12 11.88 0.31
C GLU A 224 2.68 12.61 -0.97
N MET A 225 1.63 12.14 -1.65
CA MET A 225 1.07 12.81 -2.82
C MET A 225 0.47 14.20 -2.53
N VAL A 226 -0.01 14.45 -1.30
CA VAL A 226 -0.40 15.81 -0.88
C VAL A 226 0.80 16.74 -0.95
N HIS A 227 1.97 16.31 -0.46
CA HIS A 227 3.20 17.10 -0.55
C HIS A 227 3.63 17.31 -2.00
N VAL A 228 3.49 16.27 -2.85
CA VAL A 228 3.79 16.38 -4.28
C VAL A 228 2.96 17.50 -4.94
N LEU A 229 1.63 17.43 -4.79
CA LEU A 229 0.69 18.37 -5.41
C LEU A 229 0.78 19.78 -4.80
N MET A 230 0.92 19.92 -3.49
CA MET A 230 1.19 21.22 -2.87
C MET A 230 2.50 21.81 -3.38
N GLY A 231 3.56 21.00 -3.47
CA GLY A 231 4.85 21.38 -4.02
C GLY A 231 4.79 22.03 -5.40
N ARG A 232 3.96 21.51 -6.31
CA ARG A 232 3.82 22.03 -7.68
C ARG A 232 2.87 23.21 -7.82
N THR A 233 1.94 23.38 -6.90
CA THR A 233 0.82 24.31 -7.09
C THR A 233 0.97 25.64 -6.37
N MET A 234 1.78 25.72 -5.31
CA MET A 234 1.91 26.92 -4.46
C MET A 234 3.35 27.14 -3.97
N ASN A 235 3.57 28.24 -3.23
CA ASN A 235 4.85 28.53 -2.57
C ASN A 235 5.06 27.59 -1.38
N PHE A 236 5.40 26.35 -1.67
CA PHE A 236 5.59 25.29 -0.69
C PHE A 236 6.73 25.62 0.29
N GLN A 237 7.76 26.34 -0.15
CA GLN A 237 8.86 26.77 0.72
C GLN A 237 8.38 27.67 1.86
N ALA A 238 7.42 28.55 1.61
CA ALA A 238 6.89 29.49 2.60
C ALA A 238 5.90 28.85 3.59
N MET A 239 5.50 27.59 3.38
CA MET A 239 4.52 26.91 4.25
C MET A 239 5.18 26.33 5.51
N PRO A 240 4.58 26.53 6.70
CA PRO A 240 5.07 25.90 7.93
C PRO A 240 4.80 24.39 7.93
N ASN A 241 5.65 23.62 8.59
CA ASN A 241 5.58 22.15 8.61
C ASN A 241 4.25 21.62 9.16
N TRP A 242 3.70 22.27 10.20
CA TRP A 242 2.41 21.87 10.75
C TRP A 242 1.29 21.96 9.71
N PHE A 243 1.36 22.93 8.78
CA PHE A 243 0.35 23.05 7.74
C PHE A 243 0.56 21.96 6.70
N LYS A 244 1.79 21.78 6.21
CA LYS A 244 2.16 20.72 5.24
C LYS A 244 1.73 19.34 5.72
N GLU A 245 2.24 18.91 6.88
CA GLU A 245 1.96 17.58 7.43
C GLU A 245 0.52 17.47 7.93
N GLY A 246 -0.05 18.56 8.45
CA GLY A 246 -1.43 18.56 8.90
C GLY A 246 -2.42 18.34 7.75
N THR A 247 -2.16 18.94 6.58
CA THR A 247 -2.98 18.73 5.38
C THR A 247 -2.74 17.36 4.77
N ALA A 248 -1.52 16.83 4.86
CA ALA A 248 -1.20 15.49 4.40
C ALA A 248 -1.85 14.40 5.27
N GLU A 249 -1.94 14.57 6.59
CA GLU A 249 -2.67 13.65 7.48
C GLU A 249 -4.20 13.84 7.40
N PHE A 250 -4.68 15.07 7.16
CA PHE A 250 -6.12 15.37 7.09
C PHE A 250 -6.80 14.82 5.83
N ILE A 251 -6.07 14.58 4.74
CA ILE A 251 -6.64 14.05 3.49
C ILE A 251 -7.26 12.66 3.68
N HIS A 252 -6.60 11.81 4.47
CA HIS A 252 -7.00 10.43 4.74
C HIS A 252 -7.57 10.25 6.16
N GLY A 253 -7.50 11.29 6.99
CA GLY A 253 -7.99 11.29 8.37
C GLY A 253 -7.07 10.50 9.31
N PRO A 254 -6.59 11.08 10.42
CA PRO A 254 -5.66 10.41 11.32
C PRO A 254 -6.29 10.10 12.70
N ASN A 255 -7.61 9.96 12.78
CA ASN A 255 -8.31 9.86 14.06
C ASN A 255 -7.80 8.70 14.94
N GLU A 256 -7.36 7.58 14.35
CA GLU A 256 -6.78 6.46 15.09
C GLU A 256 -5.46 6.86 15.77
N ARG A 257 -4.58 7.57 15.05
CA ARG A 257 -3.33 8.12 15.59
C ARG A 257 -3.61 9.13 16.71
N VAL A 258 -4.54 10.05 16.45
CA VAL A 258 -4.97 11.07 17.43
C VAL A 258 -5.51 10.43 18.69
N ALA A 259 -6.32 9.36 18.57
CA ALA A 259 -6.85 8.62 19.72
C ALA A 259 -5.74 8.04 20.60
N LEU A 260 -4.73 7.43 19.97
CA LEU A 260 -3.60 6.83 20.67
C LEU A 260 -2.74 7.90 21.37
N ASP A 261 -2.43 9.00 20.69
CA ASP A 261 -1.61 10.08 21.24
C ASP A 261 -2.35 10.86 22.34
N LEU A 262 -3.66 11.07 22.20
CA LEU A 262 -4.51 11.67 23.23
C LEU A 262 -4.49 10.82 24.50
N LYS A 263 -4.65 9.50 24.35
CA LYS A 263 -4.60 8.56 25.48
C LYS A 263 -3.22 8.52 26.14
N ARG A 264 -2.14 8.43 25.33
CA ARG A 264 -0.74 8.46 25.83
C ARG A 264 -0.42 9.76 26.57
N SER A 265 -1.04 10.87 26.18
CA SER A 265 -0.84 12.19 26.79
C SER A 265 -1.71 12.45 28.02
N GLY A 266 -2.44 11.43 28.51
CA GLY A 266 -3.23 11.48 29.74
C GLY A 266 -4.74 11.51 29.56
N GLY A 267 -5.25 11.52 28.33
CA GLY A 267 -6.67 11.45 28.01
C GLY A 267 -7.49 12.69 28.38
N GLY A 268 -8.75 12.73 27.90
CA GLY A 268 -9.68 13.83 28.15
C GLY A 268 -9.09 15.21 27.81
N MET A 269 -9.42 16.22 28.61
CA MET A 269 -8.91 17.57 28.40
C MET A 269 -7.39 17.65 28.51
N LYS A 270 -6.75 16.86 29.38
CA LYS A 270 -5.29 16.87 29.54
C LYS A 270 -4.59 16.40 28.27
N GLY A 271 -5.06 15.31 27.68
CA GLY A 271 -4.56 14.82 26.39
C GLY A 271 -4.82 15.82 25.27
N ALA A 272 -6.02 16.40 25.22
CA ALA A 272 -6.38 17.42 24.23
C ALA A 272 -5.48 18.68 24.31
N THR A 273 -5.18 19.16 25.52
CA THR A 273 -4.23 20.26 25.74
C THR A 273 -2.83 19.88 25.27
N ALA A 274 -2.36 18.66 25.53
CA ALA A 274 -1.05 18.22 25.06
C ALA A 274 -0.94 18.18 23.53
N LEU A 275 -1.98 17.70 22.82
CA LEU A 275 -2.02 17.76 21.35
C LEU A 275 -2.05 19.20 20.84
N GLN A 276 -2.87 20.06 21.44
CA GLN A 276 -2.92 21.47 21.08
C GLN A 276 -1.55 22.14 21.25
N ASP A 277 -0.91 21.95 22.41
CA ASP A 277 0.33 22.63 22.78
C ASP A 277 1.52 22.15 21.92
N ALA A 278 1.48 20.92 21.41
CA ALA A 278 2.47 20.40 20.47
C ALA A 278 2.49 21.15 19.12
N LEU A 279 1.44 21.91 18.77
CA LEU A 279 1.50 22.82 17.62
C LEU A 279 2.49 23.99 17.86
N GLY A 280 2.72 24.35 19.12
CA GLY A 280 3.64 25.41 19.51
C GLY A 280 3.20 26.80 19.07
N ASP A 281 4.13 27.59 18.52
CA ASP A 281 3.87 28.95 18.06
C ASP A 281 3.48 29.04 16.57
N GLY A 282 3.29 27.89 15.93
CA GLY A 282 2.96 27.76 14.50
C GLY A 282 4.15 27.98 13.56
N THR A 283 5.37 28.12 14.09
CA THR A 283 6.60 28.12 13.30
C THR A 283 7.25 26.74 13.27
N ASN A 284 8.28 26.56 12.45
CA ASN A 284 9.02 25.30 12.40
C ASN A 284 9.93 25.07 13.62
N SER A 285 10.06 26.04 14.54
CA SER A 285 10.94 25.92 15.70
C SER A 285 10.42 24.94 16.76
N SER A 286 9.11 24.69 16.78
CA SER A 286 8.47 23.72 17.66
C SER A 286 8.29 22.33 17.03
N TRP A 287 8.70 22.13 15.78
CA TRP A 287 8.45 20.87 15.08
C TRP A 287 9.52 19.81 15.41
N GLU A 288 9.14 18.74 16.10
CA GLU A 288 10.06 17.66 16.49
C GLU A 288 9.91 16.37 15.67
N ASN A 289 9.07 16.36 14.63
CA ASN A 289 8.83 15.18 13.78
C ASN A 289 8.43 13.91 14.56
N THR A 290 7.48 14.04 15.50
CA THR A 290 6.97 12.92 16.30
C THR A 290 5.49 12.67 16.04
N SER A 291 4.97 11.47 16.34
CA SER A 291 3.53 11.14 16.18
C SER A 291 2.61 12.21 16.77
N LEU A 292 2.97 12.75 17.95
CA LEU A 292 2.20 13.81 18.60
C LEU A 292 2.09 15.07 17.75
N HIS A 293 3.16 15.44 17.02
CA HIS A 293 3.16 16.62 16.15
C HIS A 293 2.31 16.41 14.89
N TYR A 294 2.30 15.21 14.30
CA TYR A 294 1.38 14.86 13.20
C TYR A 294 -0.09 14.90 13.67
N SER A 295 -0.38 14.34 14.84
CA SER A 295 -1.70 14.41 15.48
C SER A 295 -2.11 15.86 15.80
N ALA A 296 -1.18 16.69 16.27
CA ALA A 296 -1.42 18.10 16.56
C ALA A 296 -1.71 18.93 15.30
N ALA A 297 -0.88 18.74 14.27
CA ALA A 297 -0.96 19.41 12.97
C ALA A 297 -2.28 19.11 12.26
N SER A 298 -2.68 17.85 12.20
CA SER A 298 -3.95 17.44 11.57
C SER A 298 -5.17 18.00 12.29
N MET A 299 -5.18 18.01 13.64
CA MET A 299 -6.27 18.62 14.40
C MET A 299 -6.30 20.15 14.25
N ALA A 300 -5.15 20.80 14.11
CA ALA A 300 -5.09 22.23 13.81
C ALA A 300 -5.68 22.53 12.43
N VAL A 301 -5.33 21.76 11.40
CA VAL A 301 -5.88 21.88 10.05
C VAL A 301 -7.39 21.61 10.04
N ARG A 302 -7.87 20.59 10.76
CA ARG A 302 -9.31 20.30 10.87
C ARG A 302 -10.09 21.39 11.62
N TYR A 303 -9.50 21.96 12.67
CA TYR A 303 -10.09 23.12 13.34
C TYR A 303 -10.14 24.33 12.40
N LEU A 304 -9.05 24.60 11.68
CA LEU A 304 -8.98 25.67 10.69
C LEU A 304 -10.03 25.48 9.58
N HIS A 305 -10.18 24.26 9.05
CA HIS A 305 -11.24 23.88 8.11
C HIS A 305 -12.62 24.30 8.64
N THR A 306 -12.91 23.97 9.90
CA THR A 306 -14.19 24.31 10.55
C THR A 306 -14.38 25.84 10.64
N LYS A 307 -13.34 26.59 11.00
CA LYS A 307 -13.41 28.05 11.14
C LYS A 307 -13.57 28.77 9.82
N ILE A 308 -12.89 28.32 8.76
CA ILE A 308 -13.07 28.84 7.41
C ILE A 308 -14.52 28.64 6.93
N LYS A 309 -15.11 27.46 7.20
CA LYS A 309 -16.53 27.20 6.89
C LYS A 309 -17.48 28.08 7.68
N GLU A 310 -17.23 28.29 8.98
CA GLU A 310 -17.99 29.25 9.80
C GLU A 310 -17.92 30.68 9.25
N ASP A 311 -16.83 31.03 8.57
CA ASP A 311 -16.61 32.36 7.95
C ASP A 311 -17.27 32.51 6.56
N GLY A 312 -17.98 31.47 6.08
CA GLY A 312 -18.76 31.51 4.84
C GLY A 312 -18.08 30.86 3.63
N TYR A 313 -16.87 30.32 3.79
CA TYR A 313 -16.15 29.59 2.76
C TYR A 313 -16.44 28.09 2.90
N SER A 314 -17.50 27.63 2.24
CA SER A 314 -18.11 26.31 2.47
C SER A 314 -17.19 25.11 2.23
N GLY A 315 -16.14 25.27 1.43
CA GLY A 315 -15.12 24.25 1.16
C GLY A 315 -14.02 24.18 2.22
N GLY A 316 -13.95 25.13 3.16
CA GLY A 316 -12.98 25.10 4.25
C GLY A 316 -11.53 25.16 3.74
N ILE A 317 -10.72 24.17 4.12
CA ILE A 317 -9.34 24.04 3.62
C ILE A 317 -9.28 23.97 2.09
N LYS A 318 -10.29 23.45 1.39
CA LYS A 318 -10.33 23.47 -0.08
C LYS A 318 -10.31 24.90 -0.64
N ASP A 319 -11.04 25.82 -0.01
CA ASP A 319 -11.07 27.23 -0.43
C ASP A 319 -9.70 27.89 -0.17
N LEU A 320 -9.06 27.57 0.96
CA LEU A 320 -7.68 28.02 1.26
C LEU A 320 -6.66 27.49 0.26
N MET A 321 -6.71 26.20 -0.08
CA MET A 321 -5.83 25.60 -1.09
C MET A 321 -6.06 26.20 -2.47
N THR A 322 -7.31 26.56 -2.79
CA THR A 322 -7.66 27.23 -4.04
C THR A 322 -7.07 28.63 -4.13
N ASP A 323 -7.08 29.39 -3.02
CA ASP A 323 -6.43 30.71 -2.95
C ASP A 323 -4.91 30.60 -3.13
N LEU A 324 -4.26 29.70 -2.38
CA LEU A 324 -2.82 29.44 -2.46
C LEU A 324 -2.37 29.01 -3.87
N LYS A 325 -3.17 28.16 -4.53
CA LYS A 325 -2.93 27.75 -5.92
C LYS A 325 -3.09 28.92 -6.90
N SER A 326 -4.07 29.79 -6.67
CA SER A 326 -4.34 30.95 -7.52
C SER A 326 -3.31 32.06 -7.36
N ASN A 327 -2.63 32.10 -6.21
CA ASN A 327 -1.60 33.07 -5.86
C ASN A 327 -0.29 32.35 -5.48
N PRO A 328 0.39 31.67 -6.42
CA PRO A 328 1.41 30.66 -6.12
C PRO A 328 2.72 31.19 -5.50
N THR A 329 2.83 32.49 -5.25
CA THR A 329 3.98 33.11 -4.58
C THR A 329 3.66 33.54 -3.13
N GLU A 330 2.40 33.49 -2.72
CA GLU A 330 1.97 34.01 -1.41
C GLU A 330 2.31 33.06 -0.26
N SER A 331 2.37 33.61 0.96
CA SER A 331 2.52 32.82 2.18
C SER A 331 1.17 32.40 2.76
N LEU A 332 1.19 31.44 3.68
CA LEU A 332 -0.01 31.05 4.44
C LEU A 332 -0.62 32.23 5.21
N ASP A 333 0.19 33.19 5.65
CA ASP A 333 -0.32 34.39 6.33
C ASP A 333 -1.27 35.20 5.44
N GLN A 334 -0.91 35.35 4.16
CA GLN A 334 -1.68 36.12 3.18
C GLN A 334 -2.97 35.38 2.83
N ALA A 335 -2.87 34.09 2.53
CA ALA A 335 -4.02 33.27 2.17
C ALA A 335 -5.06 33.18 3.30
N LEU A 336 -4.61 33.00 4.55
CA LEU A 336 -5.50 33.04 5.71
C LEU A 336 -6.26 34.36 5.82
N ASN A 337 -5.61 35.48 5.53
CA ASN A 337 -6.25 36.80 5.56
C ASN A 337 -7.27 37.00 4.44
N HIS A 338 -7.20 36.25 3.34
CA HIS A 338 -8.20 36.28 2.28
C HIS A 338 -9.41 35.41 2.62
N VAL A 339 -9.16 34.17 3.07
CA VAL A 339 -10.20 33.13 3.17
C VAL A 339 -10.62 32.76 4.60
N SER A 340 -10.25 33.57 5.60
CA SER A 340 -10.64 33.30 6.99
C SER A 340 -10.70 34.57 7.83
N ARG A 341 -11.20 34.43 9.06
CA ARG A 341 -11.12 35.46 10.10
C ARG A 341 -9.70 35.78 10.58
N TYR A 342 -8.71 34.95 10.25
CA TYR A 342 -7.35 35.09 10.77
C TYR A 342 -6.49 35.94 9.83
N SER A 343 -5.95 37.04 10.36
CA SER A 343 -5.09 37.94 9.57
C SER A 343 -3.71 37.35 9.22
N ASN A 344 -3.34 36.21 9.82
CA ASN A 344 -2.08 35.49 9.66
C ASN A 344 -2.06 34.22 10.53
N VAL A 345 -1.03 33.39 10.38
CA VAL A 345 -0.78 32.17 11.18
C VAL A 345 -0.70 32.50 12.67
N LYS A 346 -0.07 33.61 13.07
CA LYS A 346 0.01 33.99 14.50
C LYS A 346 -1.37 34.28 15.11
N ALA A 347 -2.28 34.90 14.36
CA ALA A 347 -3.65 35.12 14.79
C ALA A 347 -4.39 33.78 14.98
N PHE A 348 -4.23 32.85 14.04
CA PHE A 348 -4.75 31.49 14.15
C PHE A 348 -4.21 30.75 15.37
N VAL A 349 -2.90 30.74 15.58
CA VAL A 349 -2.26 30.06 16.72
C VAL A 349 -2.67 30.67 18.06
N ASN A 350 -2.85 31.99 18.13
CA ASN A 350 -3.37 32.60 19.36
C ASN A 350 -4.79 32.09 19.68
N ASP A 351 -5.64 31.94 18.67
CA ASP A 351 -6.98 31.39 18.85
C ASP A 351 -6.94 29.90 19.21
N TYR A 352 -6.18 29.11 18.46
CA TYR A 352 -6.10 27.67 18.65
C TYR A 352 -5.41 27.29 19.96
N VAL A 353 -4.20 27.80 20.19
CA VAL A 353 -3.36 27.41 21.34
C VAL A 353 -3.61 28.33 22.54
N LYS A 354 -3.37 29.64 22.41
CA LYS A 354 -3.34 30.54 23.58
C LYS A 354 -4.72 30.73 24.22
N ASN A 355 -5.78 30.74 23.42
CA ASN A 355 -7.15 30.83 23.94
C ASN A 355 -7.69 29.45 24.37
N GLY A 356 -6.97 28.36 24.11
CA GLY A 356 -7.39 27.00 24.49
C GLY A 356 -8.48 26.40 23.61
N ASN A 357 -8.80 27.01 22.46
CA ASN A 357 -9.90 26.55 21.62
C ASN A 357 -9.59 25.23 20.91
N GLY A 358 -8.32 24.95 20.62
CA GLY A 358 -7.88 23.67 20.04
C GLY A 358 -8.09 22.49 20.98
N ALA A 359 -7.74 22.65 22.26
CA ALA A 359 -7.95 21.65 23.29
C ALA A 359 -9.45 21.40 23.52
N ALA A 360 -10.25 22.47 23.56
CA ALA A 360 -11.71 22.36 23.65
C ALA A 360 -12.28 21.61 22.44
N PHE A 361 -11.83 21.93 21.23
CA PHE A 361 -12.23 21.27 20.00
C PHE A 361 -11.92 19.76 20.02
N ILE A 362 -10.65 19.39 20.24
CA ILE A 362 -10.21 17.99 20.31
C ILE A 362 -10.96 17.23 21.40
N HIS A 363 -11.14 17.83 22.58
CA HIS A 363 -11.87 17.21 23.67
C HIS A 363 -13.34 16.95 23.32
N ASN A 364 -13.99 17.87 22.60
CA ASN A 364 -15.37 17.70 22.18
C ASN A 364 -15.51 16.57 21.15
N LEU A 365 -14.56 16.39 20.23
CA LEU A 365 -14.53 15.26 19.30
C LEU A 365 -14.38 13.92 20.05
N ASP A 366 -13.48 13.86 21.01
CA ASP A 366 -13.28 12.68 21.87
C ASP A 366 -14.54 12.36 22.69
N ALA A 367 -15.15 13.37 23.31
CA ALA A 367 -16.37 13.23 24.11
C ALA A 367 -17.58 12.81 23.27
N ALA A 368 -17.65 13.24 22.00
CA ALA A 368 -18.64 12.78 21.03
C ALA A 368 -18.43 11.31 20.62
N GLY A 369 -17.28 10.71 20.99
CA GLY A 369 -16.94 9.33 20.71
C GLY A 369 -16.38 9.11 19.32
N GLU A 370 -15.97 10.16 18.62
CA GLU A 370 -15.49 10.09 17.25
C GLU A 370 -14.23 9.22 17.14
N PHE A 371 -13.21 9.53 17.94
CA PHE A 371 -11.95 8.78 17.96
C PHE A 371 -12.16 7.30 18.35
N ARG A 372 -13.11 7.03 19.25
CA ARG A 372 -13.48 5.65 19.61
C ARG A 372 -14.14 4.92 18.45
N ALA A 373 -14.96 5.62 17.66
CA ALA A 373 -15.58 5.04 16.47
C ALA A 373 -14.53 4.71 15.41
N SER A 374 -13.57 5.59 15.14
CA SER A 374 -12.47 5.33 14.20
C SER A 374 -11.66 4.08 14.59
N LEU A 375 -11.29 3.95 15.87
CA LEU A 375 -10.61 2.75 16.39
C LEU A 375 -11.42 1.45 16.25
N ALA A 376 -12.73 1.56 16.02
CA ALA A 376 -13.63 0.42 15.81
C ALA A 376 -13.98 0.22 14.32
N GLY A 377 -13.20 0.79 13.39
CA GLY A 377 -13.42 0.71 11.94
C GLY A 377 -14.44 1.72 11.42
N GLY A 378 -14.70 2.80 12.17
CA GLY A 378 -15.56 3.91 11.76
C GLY A 378 -14.83 4.94 10.90
N ASP A 379 -15.43 6.12 10.79
CA ASP A 379 -14.89 7.23 9.99
C ASP A 379 -13.51 7.69 10.48
N THR A 380 -12.55 7.89 9.59
CA THR A 380 -11.16 8.27 9.91
C THR A 380 -11.00 9.76 10.26
N GLY A 381 -12.04 10.57 10.10
CA GLY A 381 -11.96 12.03 10.28
C GLY A 381 -11.27 12.74 9.11
N ALA A 382 -11.28 12.12 7.93
CA ALA A 382 -10.80 12.72 6.69
C ALA A 382 -11.69 13.87 6.23
N ILE A 383 -11.11 14.86 5.54
CA ILE A 383 -11.90 15.84 4.77
C ILE A 383 -12.80 15.11 3.76
N GLY A 384 -14.03 15.56 3.61
CA GLY A 384 -15.09 14.89 2.84
C GLY A 384 -15.80 13.75 3.59
N GLY A 385 -15.25 13.29 4.72
CA GLY A 385 -15.82 12.23 5.54
C GLY A 385 -17.09 12.63 6.29
N SER A 386 -17.78 11.64 6.85
CA SER A 386 -19.08 11.81 7.50
C SER A 386 -19.02 12.71 8.74
N THR A 387 -17.94 12.65 9.52
CA THR A 387 -17.79 13.42 10.77
C THR A 387 -17.21 14.81 10.55
N VAL A 388 -16.66 15.08 9.37
CA VAL A 388 -16.03 16.37 9.01
C VAL A 388 -16.98 17.21 8.15
N ASP A 389 -17.50 16.61 7.08
CA ASP A 389 -18.26 17.31 6.04
C ASP A 389 -19.68 16.77 5.85
N GLY A 390 -20.07 15.71 6.56
CA GLY A 390 -21.37 15.06 6.40
C GLY A 390 -21.46 14.20 5.14
N GLY A 391 -20.32 13.84 4.54
CA GLY A 391 -20.25 12.91 3.42
C GLY A 391 -20.43 11.44 3.83
N PRO A 392 -20.11 10.50 2.94
CA PRO A 392 -20.07 9.07 3.27
C PRO A 392 -19.07 8.78 4.40
N VAL A 393 -19.29 7.70 5.14
CA VAL A 393 -18.30 7.19 6.10
C VAL A 393 -17.06 6.77 5.34
N GLN A 394 -15.90 7.32 5.72
CA GLN A 394 -14.60 6.98 5.15
C GLN A 394 -13.85 6.14 6.18
N THR A 395 -13.80 4.81 6.03
CA THR A 395 -13.06 3.94 6.95
C THR A 395 -11.57 3.94 6.61
N ALA A 396 -10.76 3.31 7.46
CA ALA A 396 -9.33 3.15 7.20
C ALA A 396 -9.06 2.47 5.84
N GLU A 397 -9.92 1.54 5.42
CA GLU A 397 -9.85 0.86 4.12
C GLU A 397 -10.51 1.63 2.97
N SER A 398 -11.58 2.40 3.24
CA SER A 398 -12.38 3.02 2.16
C SER A 398 -12.02 4.47 1.88
N VAL A 399 -11.13 5.07 2.69
CA VAL A 399 -10.83 6.50 2.58
C VAL A 399 -10.08 6.85 1.29
N ILE A 400 -9.27 5.89 0.82
CA ILE A 400 -8.67 5.84 -0.50
C ILE A 400 -9.41 4.74 -1.26
N PRO A 401 -10.26 5.07 -2.25
CA PRO A 401 -11.05 4.07 -2.96
C PRO A 401 -10.22 3.05 -3.75
N ASP A 402 -10.50 1.75 -3.58
CA ASP A 402 -9.85 0.70 -4.37
C ASP A 402 -10.51 0.57 -5.76
N ILE A 403 -9.78 0.87 -6.84
CA ILE A 403 -10.28 0.74 -8.23
C ILE A 403 -9.64 -0.43 -9.01
N ASN A 404 -8.53 -1.00 -8.52
CA ASN A 404 -7.83 -2.17 -9.09
C ASN A 404 -7.58 -2.07 -10.62
N HIS A 405 -6.98 -0.96 -11.07
CA HIS A 405 -6.71 -0.71 -12.49
C HIS A 405 -5.21 -0.40 -12.73
N PRO A 406 -4.35 -1.43 -12.87
CA PRO A 406 -2.92 -1.21 -13.08
C PRO A 406 -2.62 -0.59 -14.45
N THR A 407 -1.86 0.51 -14.46
CA THR A 407 -1.43 1.22 -15.66
C THR A 407 0.01 1.75 -15.51
N GLU A 408 0.74 1.86 -16.61
CA GLU A 408 2.09 2.46 -16.63
C GLU A 408 2.05 3.98 -16.48
N THR A 409 0.88 4.61 -16.64
CA THR A 409 0.66 6.05 -16.50
C THR A 409 -0.51 6.31 -15.55
N PRO A 410 -0.36 6.03 -14.24
CA PRO A 410 -1.45 6.14 -13.27
C PRO A 410 -1.79 7.60 -12.91
N LEU A 411 -0.86 8.53 -13.15
CA LEU A 411 -1.11 9.96 -12.92
C LEU A 411 -1.44 10.65 -14.24
N GLU A 412 -2.52 11.44 -14.24
CA GLU A 412 -2.93 12.25 -15.39
C GLU A 412 -2.12 13.54 -15.50
N ASN A 413 -1.76 14.15 -14.36
CA ASN A 413 -1.15 15.49 -14.33
C ASN A 413 0.34 15.47 -13.93
N PHE A 414 0.97 14.29 -13.95
CA PHE A 414 2.39 14.10 -13.76
C PHE A 414 2.96 13.10 -14.78
N ARG A 415 4.20 13.31 -15.20
CA ARG A 415 4.97 12.28 -15.88
C ARG A 415 5.70 11.44 -14.84
N VAL A 416 5.20 10.24 -14.56
CA VAL A 416 5.87 9.31 -13.64
C VAL A 416 7.13 8.77 -14.30
N ILE A 417 8.27 8.98 -13.64
CA ILE A 417 9.53 8.33 -13.99
C ILE A 417 9.69 7.15 -13.05
N TRP A 418 9.27 5.98 -13.51
CA TRP A 418 9.45 4.75 -12.76
C TRP A 418 10.92 4.46 -12.51
N PRO A 419 11.27 3.75 -11.43
CA PRO A 419 12.64 3.40 -11.17
C PRO A 419 13.12 2.51 -12.32
N THR A 420 13.94 3.05 -13.21
CA THR A 420 14.81 2.23 -14.03
C THR A 420 15.81 1.61 -13.05
N ARG A 421 15.83 0.28 -12.89
CA ARG A 421 16.61 -0.41 -11.83
C ARG A 421 18.00 0.25 -11.73
N ARG A 422 18.24 0.93 -10.60
CA ARG A 422 19.44 1.73 -10.25
C ARG A 422 20.20 2.36 -11.43
N GLU A 423 19.93 3.63 -11.68
CA GLU A 423 20.99 4.58 -12.02
C GLU A 423 21.05 5.63 -10.90
N ASP A 424 22.10 5.57 -10.07
CA ASP A 424 22.76 6.80 -9.65
C ASP A 424 24.28 6.56 -9.58
N PRO A 425 25.10 7.44 -10.18
CA PRO A 425 26.54 7.41 -10.02
C PRO A 425 26.90 7.81 -8.59
N ILE A 426 27.42 6.86 -7.83
CA ILE A 426 28.10 7.18 -6.57
C ILE A 426 29.28 8.12 -6.91
N PRO A 427 29.42 9.29 -6.25
CA PRO A 427 30.64 10.08 -6.32
C PRO A 427 31.82 9.17 -5.98
N TYR A 428 32.72 8.99 -6.95
CA TYR A 428 33.95 8.22 -6.83
C TYR A 428 34.60 8.39 -5.44
N GLN A 429 34.50 7.36 -4.60
CA GLN A 429 35.41 7.15 -3.48
C GLN A 429 36.02 5.77 -3.63
N ALA A 430 37.32 5.79 -3.93
CA ALA A 430 38.16 4.62 -4.04
C ALA A 430 38.03 3.72 -2.81
N ASN A 431 37.72 2.45 -3.05
CA ASN A 431 38.32 1.25 -2.45
C ASN A 431 37.27 0.14 -2.28
N LYS A 432 37.21 -0.74 -3.29
CA LYS A 432 37.33 -2.21 -3.19
C LYS A 432 36.65 -2.82 -4.41
N ALA A 433 37.45 -3.22 -5.38
CA ALA A 433 37.09 -4.36 -6.19
C ALA A 433 37.02 -5.59 -5.28
N ALA A 434 35.89 -6.30 -5.26
CA ALA A 434 35.82 -7.70 -4.84
C ALA A 434 34.53 -8.33 -5.39
N THR A 435 34.59 -9.16 -6.44
CA THR A 435 34.74 -10.63 -6.42
C THR A 435 33.41 -11.38 -6.28
N ILE A 436 33.19 -12.35 -7.16
CA ILE A 436 32.00 -13.19 -7.35
C ILE A 436 31.99 -14.37 -6.36
N GLN A 437 30.84 -14.72 -5.74
CA GLN A 437 30.34 -16.11 -5.64
C GLN A 437 28.89 -16.27 -5.14
N SER A 438 28.29 -17.39 -5.56
CA SER A 438 26.90 -17.86 -5.54
C SER A 438 26.28 -18.25 -4.18
N SER A 439 24.95 -18.49 -4.21
CA SER A 439 24.08 -19.29 -3.30
C SER A 439 23.18 -18.59 -2.26
N THR A 440 23.19 -17.25 -2.12
CA THR A 440 22.36 -16.55 -1.11
C THR A 440 21.80 -15.18 -1.55
N GLY A 441 21.24 -15.06 -2.77
CA GLY A 441 20.36 -13.91 -3.09
C GLY A 441 21.07 -12.57 -3.34
N ASN A 442 22.16 -12.56 -4.09
CA ASN A 442 22.69 -11.32 -4.68
C ASN A 442 22.39 -11.32 -6.18
N TYR A 443 21.43 -10.48 -6.59
CA TYR A 443 21.05 -10.30 -7.98
C TYR A 443 21.89 -9.20 -8.63
N THR A 444 22.61 -9.54 -9.69
CA THR A 444 23.41 -8.57 -10.44
C THR A 444 22.50 -7.78 -11.40
N PRO A 445 22.61 -6.44 -11.46
CA PRO A 445 22.04 -5.64 -12.55
C PRO A 445 22.48 -6.18 -13.90
N LEU A 446 21.52 -6.59 -14.74
CA LEU A 446 21.76 -6.77 -16.15
C LEU A 446 21.67 -5.38 -16.78
N LYS A 447 22.82 -4.76 -17.07
CA LYS A 447 22.89 -3.47 -17.76
C LYS A 447 23.25 -3.71 -19.22
N VAL A 448 22.39 -3.27 -20.12
CA VAL A 448 22.56 -3.41 -21.56
C VAL A 448 22.27 -2.04 -22.19
N ASP A 449 23.34 -1.32 -22.51
CA ASP A 449 23.29 -0.07 -23.25
C ASP A 449 24.49 -0.01 -24.21
N SER A 450 24.48 0.95 -25.14
CA SER A 450 25.50 1.12 -26.17
C SER A 450 26.90 1.32 -25.60
N HIS A 451 27.01 1.89 -24.39
CA HIS A 451 28.27 2.11 -23.69
C HIS A 451 28.84 0.83 -23.08
N VAL A 452 28.00 0.03 -22.41
CA VAL A 452 28.40 -1.27 -21.85
C VAL A 452 28.75 -2.26 -22.95
N LEU A 453 28.03 -2.20 -24.07
CA LEU A 453 28.30 -3.02 -25.25
C LEU A 453 29.50 -2.50 -26.06
N GLY A 454 29.95 -1.27 -25.80
CA GLY A 454 31.05 -0.59 -26.49
C GLY A 454 30.73 -0.22 -27.95
N THR A 455 29.46 -0.21 -28.33
CA THR A 455 29.00 0.12 -29.69
C THR A 455 28.91 1.62 -29.91
N ASP A 456 28.88 2.42 -28.84
CA ASP A 456 28.99 3.89 -28.85
C ASP A 456 30.38 4.38 -29.32
N GLN A 457 31.42 3.56 -29.16
CA GLN A 457 32.79 3.86 -29.56
C GLN A 457 33.11 3.49 -31.03
N ILE A 458 32.14 2.95 -31.78
CA ILE A 458 32.37 2.50 -33.15
C ILE A 458 32.46 3.71 -34.08
N ASP A 459 33.61 3.83 -34.76
CA ASP A 459 33.87 4.83 -35.80
C ASP A 459 34.14 4.13 -37.14
N LEU A 460 33.10 4.03 -37.97
CA LEU A 460 33.17 3.45 -39.31
C LEU A 460 33.89 4.36 -40.32
N VAL A 461 34.03 5.66 -40.04
CA VAL A 461 34.65 6.61 -40.96
C VAL A 461 36.16 6.42 -40.94
N ASN A 462 36.75 6.35 -39.74
CA ASN A 462 38.20 6.28 -39.58
C ASN A 462 38.73 4.89 -39.18
N HIS A 463 37.90 4.02 -38.58
CA HIS A 463 38.34 2.77 -37.94
C HIS A 463 37.41 1.56 -38.23
N SER A 464 36.93 1.44 -39.48
CA SER A 464 35.97 0.40 -39.90
C SER A 464 36.48 -1.05 -39.77
N ASP A 465 37.80 -1.27 -39.73
CA ASP A 465 38.44 -2.58 -39.69
C ASP A 465 38.26 -3.33 -38.36
N THR A 466 37.99 -2.60 -37.27
CA THR A 466 37.81 -3.17 -35.93
C THR A 466 36.35 -3.28 -35.48
N ALA A 467 35.42 -2.65 -36.21
CA ALA A 467 34.02 -2.51 -35.83
C ALA A 467 33.27 -3.85 -35.74
N SER A 468 33.49 -4.78 -36.68
CA SER A 468 32.84 -6.09 -36.64
C SER A 468 33.23 -6.91 -35.41
N ALA A 469 34.49 -6.78 -34.95
CA ALA A 469 34.97 -7.46 -33.75
C ALA A 469 34.38 -6.89 -32.45
N LEU A 470 33.99 -5.61 -32.44
CA LEU A 470 33.28 -5.00 -31.32
C LEU A 470 31.83 -5.50 -31.26
N PHE A 471 31.13 -5.59 -32.39
CA PHE A 471 29.80 -6.20 -32.43
C PHE A 471 29.80 -7.68 -32.04
N ASP A 472 30.83 -8.46 -32.43
CA ASP A 472 30.97 -9.85 -31.98
C ASP A 472 31.07 -9.97 -30.45
N LYS A 473 31.79 -9.04 -29.80
CA LYS A 473 31.87 -8.98 -28.34
C LYS A 473 30.53 -8.59 -27.70
N ALA A 474 29.83 -7.62 -28.28
CA ALA A 474 28.52 -7.21 -27.81
C ALA A 474 27.49 -8.35 -27.93
N ILE A 475 27.47 -9.07 -29.05
CA ILE A 475 26.59 -10.24 -29.26
C ILE A 475 26.93 -11.36 -28.27
N SER A 476 28.22 -11.63 -28.04
CA SER A 476 28.65 -12.62 -27.03
C SER A 476 28.19 -12.22 -25.63
N TYR A 477 28.29 -10.93 -25.28
CA TYR A 477 27.80 -10.42 -24.01
C TYR A 477 26.30 -10.69 -23.86
N ILE A 478 25.48 -10.32 -24.85
CA ILE A 478 24.02 -10.58 -24.80
C ILE A 478 23.72 -12.08 -24.69
N THR A 479 24.43 -12.91 -25.46
CA THR A 479 24.25 -14.38 -25.43
C THR A 479 24.56 -14.97 -24.05
N ASP A 480 25.64 -14.52 -23.40
CA ASP A 480 25.98 -14.93 -22.04
C ASP A 480 24.89 -14.53 -21.03
N LYS A 481 24.24 -13.38 -21.24
CA LYS A 481 23.15 -12.89 -20.39
C LYS A 481 21.87 -13.69 -20.60
N GLN A 482 21.53 -14.03 -21.84
CA GLN A 482 20.40 -14.94 -22.13
C GLN A 482 20.61 -16.32 -21.49
N ALA A 483 21.83 -16.85 -21.52
CA ALA A 483 22.16 -18.10 -20.83
C ALA A 483 21.94 -18.00 -19.31
N GLN A 484 22.35 -16.90 -18.69
CA GLN A 484 22.12 -16.64 -17.26
C GLN A 484 20.61 -16.54 -16.93
N LEU A 485 19.81 -15.85 -17.75
CA LEU A 485 18.36 -15.80 -17.57
C LEU A 485 17.72 -17.18 -17.73
N GLY A 486 18.20 -18.00 -18.68
CA GLY A 486 17.76 -19.37 -18.89
C GLY A 486 18.01 -20.27 -17.67
N GLU A 487 19.17 -20.16 -17.02
CA GLU A 487 19.48 -20.88 -15.78
C GLU A 487 18.54 -20.49 -14.64
N ILE A 488 18.28 -19.19 -14.47
CA ILE A 488 17.36 -18.67 -13.45
C ILE A 488 15.93 -19.16 -13.71
N LYS A 489 15.47 -19.09 -14.96
CA LYS A 489 14.16 -19.58 -15.38
C LYS A 489 14.00 -21.06 -15.06
N ASN A 490 15.00 -21.88 -15.38
CA ASN A 490 14.99 -23.32 -15.09
C ASN A 490 14.93 -23.59 -13.57
N ASN A 491 15.66 -22.81 -12.77
CA ASN A 491 15.62 -22.93 -11.31
C ASN A 491 14.24 -22.57 -10.74
N LEU A 492 13.60 -21.51 -11.25
CA LEU A 492 12.24 -21.13 -10.86
C LEU A 492 11.21 -22.19 -11.27
N SER A 493 11.28 -22.74 -12.47
CA SER A 493 10.39 -23.84 -12.90
C SER A 493 10.59 -25.13 -12.08
N ASN A 494 11.82 -25.38 -11.60
CA ASN A 494 12.08 -26.48 -10.68
C ASN A 494 11.46 -26.21 -9.29
N GLN A 495 11.54 -24.97 -8.79
CA GLN A 495 10.88 -24.56 -7.55
C GLN A 495 9.36 -24.62 -7.67
N GLU A 496 8.79 -24.21 -8.81
CA GLU A 496 7.37 -24.36 -9.14
C GLU A 496 6.92 -25.82 -8.95
N SER A 497 7.67 -26.75 -9.55
CA SER A 497 7.38 -28.19 -9.48
C SER A 497 7.41 -28.70 -8.02
N ILE A 498 8.39 -28.24 -7.23
CA ILE A 498 8.51 -28.59 -5.80
C ILE A 498 7.34 -28.03 -4.98
N VAL A 499 6.93 -26.78 -5.23
CA VAL A 499 5.80 -26.14 -4.54
C VAL A 499 4.50 -26.87 -4.86
N VAL A 500 4.28 -27.24 -6.12
CA VAL A 500 3.12 -28.04 -6.55
C VAL A 500 3.12 -29.43 -5.91
N GLU A 501 4.26 -30.12 -5.82
CA GLU A 501 4.38 -31.42 -5.17
C GLU A 501 4.15 -31.34 -3.65
N ASN A 502 4.65 -30.29 -3.01
CA ASN A 502 4.41 -30.02 -1.58
C ASN A 502 2.95 -29.62 -1.29
N ALA A 503 2.31 -28.87 -2.18
CA ALA A 503 0.89 -28.55 -2.07
C ALA A 503 0.02 -29.82 -2.19
N ASN A 504 0.36 -30.71 -3.12
CA ASN A 504 -0.36 -31.97 -3.31
C ASN A 504 -0.15 -32.96 -2.14
N SER A 505 1.08 -33.06 -1.62
CA SER A 505 1.39 -33.93 -0.48
C SER A 505 0.86 -33.41 0.85
N SER A 506 0.86 -32.10 1.08
CA SER A 506 0.21 -31.48 2.26
C SER A 506 -1.30 -31.65 2.23
N ALA A 507 -1.95 -31.49 1.06
CA ALA A 507 -3.38 -31.76 0.91
C ALA A 507 -3.76 -33.22 1.27
N ILE A 508 -2.94 -34.19 0.85
CA ILE A 508 -3.13 -35.61 1.19
C ILE A 508 -2.90 -35.86 2.70
N THR A 509 -1.87 -35.24 3.28
CA THR A 509 -1.52 -35.44 4.69
C THR A 509 -2.54 -34.79 5.63
N ASP A 510 -3.06 -33.61 5.28
CA ASP A 510 -4.10 -32.92 6.03
C ASP A 510 -5.44 -33.65 5.92
N SER A 511 -5.78 -34.23 4.76
CA SER A 511 -6.95 -35.11 4.62
C SER A 511 -6.86 -36.32 5.56
N ASN A 512 -5.71 -37.00 5.58
CA ASN A 512 -5.47 -38.16 6.45
C ASN A 512 -5.47 -37.80 7.94
N ARG A 513 -5.02 -36.59 8.29
CA ARG A 513 -5.02 -36.08 9.66
C ARG A 513 -6.43 -35.71 10.12
N ALA A 514 -7.22 -35.04 9.27
CA ALA A 514 -8.61 -34.73 9.55
C ALA A 514 -9.45 -36.01 9.75
N GLU A 515 -9.24 -37.05 8.93
CA GLU A 515 -9.88 -38.35 9.15
C GLU A 515 -9.52 -38.96 10.51
N LYS A 516 -8.24 -38.92 10.90
CA LYS A 516 -7.76 -39.48 12.17
C LYS A 516 -8.26 -38.69 13.39
N GLU A 517 -8.37 -37.38 13.28
CA GLU A 517 -8.88 -36.50 14.33
C GLU A 517 -10.41 -36.63 14.47
N VAL A 518 -11.15 -36.80 13.37
CA VAL A 518 -12.58 -37.15 13.40
C VAL A 518 -12.81 -38.49 14.10
N GLU A 519 -11.98 -39.49 13.81
CA GLU A 519 -12.08 -40.80 14.48
C GLU A 519 -11.74 -40.72 15.98
N GLN A 520 -10.78 -39.88 16.37
CA GLN A 520 -10.48 -39.62 17.79
C GLN A 520 -11.61 -38.90 18.51
N VAL A 521 -12.23 -37.90 17.88
CA VAL A 521 -13.39 -37.18 18.43
C VAL A 521 -14.58 -38.13 18.60
N LYS A 522 -14.83 -38.99 17.61
CA LYS A 522 -15.86 -40.03 17.67
C LYS A 522 -15.61 -41.02 18.82
N ALA A 523 -14.37 -41.47 19.00
CA ALA A 523 -13.98 -42.34 20.13
C ALA A 523 -14.15 -41.65 21.50
N SER A 524 -13.82 -40.36 21.61
CA SER A 524 -14.05 -39.57 22.83
C SER A 524 -15.53 -39.35 23.16
N LEU A 525 -16.38 -39.18 22.14
CA LEU A 525 -17.83 -39.04 22.30
C LEU A 525 -18.47 -40.38 22.74
N GLU A 526 -18.04 -41.50 22.17
CA GLU A 526 -18.49 -42.84 22.58
C GLU A 526 -18.08 -43.15 24.03
N GLY A 527 -16.86 -42.81 24.43
CA GLY A 527 -16.37 -42.96 25.81
C GLY A 527 -17.13 -42.08 26.83
N THR A 528 -17.54 -40.88 26.43
CA THR A 528 -18.31 -39.96 27.28
C THR A 528 -19.76 -40.42 27.45
N ASN A 529 -20.37 -40.96 26.39
CA ASN A 529 -21.70 -41.58 26.45
C ASN A 529 -21.71 -42.86 27.30
N ALA A 530 -20.66 -43.68 27.26
CA ALA A 530 -20.52 -44.85 28.12
C ALA A 530 -20.39 -44.49 29.62
N ASN A 531 -19.64 -43.42 29.94
CA ASN A 531 -19.51 -42.92 31.31
C ASN A 531 -20.82 -42.32 31.86
N ASN A 532 -21.61 -41.66 31.01
CA ASN A 532 -22.91 -41.12 31.38
C ASN A 532 -23.98 -42.22 31.54
N ALA A 533 -23.98 -43.24 30.69
CA ALA A 533 -24.84 -44.42 30.83
C ALA A 533 -24.55 -45.23 32.11
N SER A 534 -23.26 -45.37 32.48
CA SER A 534 -22.82 -46.01 33.73
C SER A 534 -23.28 -45.25 34.99
N LYS A 535 -23.26 -43.91 34.96
CA LYS A 535 -23.80 -43.07 36.06
C LYS A 535 -25.33 -43.16 36.17
N ILE A 536 -26.04 -43.24 35.04
CA ILE A 536 -27.51 -43.39 35.03
C ILE A 536 -27.93 -44.78 35.53
N ALA A 537 -27.21 -45.84 35.18
CA ALA A 537 -27.49 -47.20 35.65
C ALA A 537 -27.27 -47.37 37.17
N ARG A 538 -26.37 -46.60 37.79
CA ARG A 538 -26.14 -46.61 39.25
C ARG A 538 -27.16 -45.81 40.06
N LEU A 539 -27.84 -44.84 39.45
CA LEU A 539 -28.81 -43.96 40.12
C LEU A 539 -30.24 -44.56 40.19
N GLN A 540 -30.53 -45.64 39.45
CA GLN A 540 -31.85 -46.28 39.50
C GLN A 540 -32.08 -47.21 40.71
N PRO A 541 -31.11 -48.02 41.19
CA PRO A 541 -31.33 -48.87 42.37
C PRO A 541 -31.50 -48.08 43.69
N GLU A 542 -30.79 -46.95 43.87
CA GLU A 542 -30.85 -46.16 45.11
C GLU A 542 -32.18 -45.40 45.27
N ARG A 543 -32.77 -44.92 44.17
CA ARG A 543 -34.10 -44.29 44.19
C ARG A 543 -35.23 -45.29 44.47
N VAL A 544 -35.12 -46.53 43.99
CA VAL A 544 -36.09 -47.59 44.28
C VAL A 544 -36.00 -48.03 45.76
N LEU A 545 -34.80 -48.06 46.34
CA LEU A 545 -34.60 -48.44 47.75
C LEU A 545 -35.04 -47.35 48.75
N GLN A 546 -34.99 -46.07 48.37
CA GLN A 546 -35.52 -44.95 49.19
C GLN A 546 -37.06 -44.87 49.16
N LEU A 547 -37.69 -45.20 48.02
CA LEU A 547 -39.15 -45.22 47.89
C LEU A 547 -39.80 -46.42 48.64
N LEU A 548 -39.08 -47.54 48.81
CA LEU A 548 -39.56 -48.70 49.58
C LEU A 548 -39.39 -48.58 51.11
N LYS A 549 -38.71 -47.54 51.62
CA LYS A 549 -38.56 -47.29 53.07
C LYS A 549 -39.51 -46.21 53.61
N THR A 550 -40.33 -45.61 52.75
CA THR A 550 -41.29 -44.56 53.11
C THR A 550 -42.74 -44.92 52.76
N SER A 551 -43.02 -46.21 52.56
CA SER A 551 -44.38 -46.79 52.48
C SER A 551 -44.70 -47.58 53.73
#